data_AF-A0A316E8J4-F1
#
_entry.id   AF-A0A316E8J4-F1
#
_cell.length_a   1.000
_cell.length_b   1.000
_cell.length_c   1.000
_cell.angle_alpha   90.00
_cell.angle_beta   90.00
_cell.angle_gamma   90.00
#
_symmetry.space_group_name_H-M   'P 1'
#
loop_
_entity.id
_entity.type
_entity.pdbx_description
1 polymer ?
#
loop_
_entity_poly.entity_id
_entity_poly.type
_entity_poly.pdbx_seq_one_letter_code
_entity_poly.pdbx_strand_id
1 'polypeptide(L)'
;MVSTFQINEAELDNNFVKALKSMFKNRNLTLTIEAEEVDTTEYLLSNAVNKERLLKAVENAKQRKNLVKVDLEQLKNLVNA
;
A
#
# COMPACT_ATOMS: atom_id res chain seq x y z
N MET A 1 16.60 7.07 -15.09
CA MET A 1 16.20 5.87 -14.34
C MET A 1 15.65 6.35 -13.02
N VAL A 2 14.44 5.91 -12.67
CA VAL A 2 13.81 6.19 -11.37
C VAL A 2 13.71 4.86 -10.65
N SER A 3 14.07 4.84 -9.38
CA SER A 3 13.99 3.66 -8.53
C SER A 3 13.41 4.06 -7.20
N THR A 4 12.44 3.28 -6.72
CA THR A 4 11.77 3.47 -5.44
C THR A 4 12.13 2.30 -4.54
N PHE A 5 12.51 2.59 -3.30
CA PHE A 5 12.85 1.60 -2.29
C PHE A 5 11.93 1.83 -1.09
N GLN A 6 11.29 0.77 -0.59
CA GLN A 6 10.56 0.80 0.67
C GLN A 6 11.40 0.05 1.69
N ILE A 7 11.88 0.77 2.70
CA ILE A 7 12.81 0.29 3.72
C ILE A 7 12.41 0.88 5.08
N ASN A 8 12.80 0.24 6.18
CA ASN A 8 12.69 0.82 7.51
C ASN A 8 13.94 1.67 7.87
N GLU A 9 13.88 2.37 9.01
CA GLU A 9 14.97 3.25 9.46
C GLU A 9 16.30 2.52 9.65
N ALA A 10 16.29 1.30 10.22
CA ALA A 10 17.50 0.53 10.47
C ALA A 10 18.18 0.04 9.18
N GLU A 11 17.43 -0.03 8.08
CA GLU A 11 17.93 -0.40 6.75
C GLU A 11 18.54 0.79 5.99
N LEU A 12 18.29 2.02 6.43
CA LEU A 12 18.93 3.23 5.89
C LEU A 12 20.36 3.38 6.45
N ASP A 13 21.20 2.39 6.16
CA ASP A 13 22.57 2.30 6.68
C ASP A 13 23.64 2.76 5.67
N ASN A 14 24.90 2.74 6.12
CA ASN A 14 26.03 3.11 5.27
C ASN A 14 26.20 2.19 4.05
N ASN A 15 25.76 0.93 4.14
CA ASN A 15 25.87 -0.02 3.03
C ASN A 15 24.84 0.32 1.95
N PHE A 16 23.61 0.65 2.34
CA PHE A 16 22.57 1.13 1.44
C PHE A 16 23.02 2.39 0.69
N VAL A 17 23.56 3.38 1.40
CA VAL A 17 24.09 4.61 0.78
C VAL A 17 25.22 4.32 -0.21
N LYS A 18 26.12 3.37 0.10
CA LYS A 18 27.18 2.94 -0.82
C LYS A 18 26.61 2.29 -2.09
N ALA A 19 25.62 1.43 -1.95
CA ALA A 19 24.96 0.78 -3.08
C ALA A 19 24.28 1.81 -3.99
N LEU A 20 23.53 2.77 -3.42
CA LEU A 20 22.90 3.88 -4.15
C LEU A 20 23.92 4.69 -4.95
N LYS A 21 25.05 5.07 -4.34
CA LYS A 21 26.13 5.80 -5.03
C LYS A 21 26.72 5.01 -6.19
N SER A 22 26.85 3.69 -6.05
CA SER A 22 27.34 2.82 -7.11
C SER A 22 26.35 2.71 -8.28
N MET A 23 25.06 2.58 -7.99
CA MET A 23 24.01 2.44 -9.01
C MET A 23 23.83 3.70 -9.87
N PHE A 24 24.01 4.88 -9.29
CA PHE A 24 23.75 6.16 -9.97
C PHE A 24 25.00 7.03 -10.17
N LYS A 25 26.17 6.40 -10.34
CA LYS A 25 27.46 7.08 -10.51
C LYS A 25 27.41 8.21 -11.54
N ASN A 26 28.05 9.34 -11.22
CA ASN A 26 28.17 10.56 -12.05
C ASN A 26 26.83 11.21 -12.44
N ARG A 27 25.80 11.09 -11.60
CA ARG A 27 24.50 11.73 -11.81
C ARG A 27 24.13 12.58 -10.60
N ASN A 28 23.40 13.67 -10.83
CA ASN A 28 22.76 14.42 -9.76
C ASN A 28 21.57 13.60 -9.24
N LEU A 29 21.48 13.48 -7.92
CA LEU A 29 20.46 12.69 -7.24
C LEU A 29 19.50 13.61 -6.51
N THR A 30 18.21 13.30 -6.60
CA THR A 30 17.17 13.83 -5.73
C THR A 30 16.71 12.69 -4.83
N LEU A 31 16.70 12.90 -3.52
CA LEU A 31 16.20 11.95 -2.53
C LEU A 31 14.88 12.47 -1.96
N THR A 32 13.85 11.63 -1.97
CA THR A 32 12.58 11.88 -1.29
C THR A 32 12.49 10.90 -0.13
N ILE A 33 12.35 11.41 1.10
CA ILE A 33 12.16 10.59 2.31
C ILE A 33 10.75 10.86 2.80
N GLU A 34 9.93 9.82 2.79
CA GLU A 34 8.60 9.82 3.37
C GLU A 34 8.67 8.94 4.61
N ALA A 35 8.59 9.56 5.79
CA ALA A 35 8.30 8.79 6.99
C ALA A 35 6.83 8.41 6.92
N GLU A 36 6.52 7.12 6.89
CA GLU A 36 5.15 6.63 7.05
C GLU A 36 4.66 6.96 8.49
N GLU A 37 4.36 8.23 8.78
CA GLU A 37 3.45 8.61 9.85
C GLU A 37 2.03 8.57 9.32
N VAL A 38 1.59 7.39 8.93
CA VAL A 38 0.17 7.16 8.67
C VAL A 38 -0.15 5.80 9.22
N ASP A 39 -0.68 5.80 10.44
CA ASP A 39 -1.62 4.77 10.84
C ASP A 39 -2.62 4.65 9.68
N THR A 40 -2.47 3.62 8.85
CA THR A 40 -3.28 3.43 7.64
C THR A 40 -4.78 3.44 7.95
N THR A 41 -5.14 3.18 9.21
CA THR A 41 -6.45 3.39 9.80
C THR A 41 -6.89 4.85 9.74
N GLU A 42 -6.05 5.79 10.19
CA GLU A 42 -6.40 7.20 10.25
C GLU A 42 -6.62 7.80 8.86
N TYR A 43 -5.84 7.39 7.85
CA TYR A 43 -6.13 7.73 6.45
C TYR A 43 -7.44 7.11 5.93
N LEU A 44 -7.70 5.82 6.18
CA LEU A 44 -8.97 5.17 5.81
C LEU A 44 -10.18 5.81 6.51
N LEU A 45 -9.98 6.33 7.72
CA LEU A 45 -11.01 6.96 8.55
C LEU A 45 -11.10 8.48 8.40
N SER A 46 -10.15 9.11 7.70
CA SER A 46 -10.06 10.56 7.52
C SER A 46 -11.27 11.15 6.79
N ASN A 47 -11.88 10.37 5.88
CA ASN A 47 -13.11 10.74 5.20
C ASN A 47 -14.30 10.11 5.94
N ALA A 48 -15.14 10.95 6.55
CA ALA A 48 -16.29 10.53 7.35
C ALA A 48 -17.26 9.60 6.60
N VAL A 49 -17.45 9.81 5.29
CA VAL A 49 -18.30 8.96 4.45
C VAL A 49 -17.67 7.58 4.24
N ASN A 50 -16.35 7.54 4.01
CA ASN A 50 -15.63 6.27 3.84
C ASN A 50 -15.56 5.49 5.15
N LYS A 51 -15.36 6.19 6.27
CA LYS A 51 -15.41 5.62 7.62
C LYS A 51 -16.74 4.92 7.90
N GLU A 52 -17.87 5.61 7.68
CA GLU A 52 -19.19 5.03 7.91
C GLU A 52 -19.42 3.79 7.03
N ARG A 53 -19.10 3.90 5.74
CA ARG A 53 -19.23 2.79 4.79
C ARG A 53 -18.39 1.58 5.19
N LEU A 54 -17.14 1.79 5.61
CA LEU A 54 -16.22 0.75 6.02
C LEU A 54 -16.70 0.04 7.30
N LEU A 55 -17.10 0.82 8.32
CA LEU A 55 -17.62 0.26 9.57
C LEU A 55 -18.91 -0.55 9.35
N LYS A 56 -19.80 -0.06 8.48
CA LYS A 56 -21.02 -0.79 8.09
C LYS A 56 -20.69 -2.10 7.35
N ALA A 57 -19.68 -2.09 6.48
CA ALA A 57 -19.24 -3.30 5.78
C ALA A 57 -18.64 -4.33 6.75
N VAL A 58 -17.87 -3.89 7.74
CA VAL A 58 -17.34 -4.76 8.81
C VAL A 58 -18.47 -5.40 9.61
N GLU A 59 -19.49 -4.63 9.98
CA GLU A 59 -20.63 -5.16 10.74
C GLU A 59 -21.45 -6.16 9.91
N ASN A 60 -21.70 -5.85 8.63
CA ASN A 60 -22.34 -6.77 7.70
C ASN A 60 -21.56 -8.10 7.59
N ALA A 61 -20.23 -8.05 7.52
CA ALA A 61 -19.39 -9.25 7.48
C ALA A 61 -19.48 -10.07 8.78
N LYS A 62 -19.40 -9.42 9.95
CA LYS A 62 -19.55 -10.08 11.26
C LYS A 62 -20.89 -10.78 11.40
N GLN A 63 -21.97 -10.10 10.98
CA GLN A 63 -23.33 -10.63 11.06
C GLN A 63 -23.70 -11.56 9.89
N ARG A 64 -22.80 -11.78 8.93
CA ARG A 64 -23.05 -12.50 7.67
C ARG A 64 -24.27 -11.97 6.89
N LYS A 65 -24.49 -10.65 6.93
CA LYS A 65 -25.58 -9.96 6.23
C LYS A 65 -25.05 -9.30 4.97
N ASN A 66 -25.86 -9.27 3.91
CA ASN A 66 -25.55 -8.57 2.65
C ASN A 66 -24.22 -9.02 1.99
N LEU A 67 -23.83 -10.29 2.18
CA LEU A 67 -22.64 -10.85 1.57
C LEU A 67 -23.00 -11.52 0.24
N VAL A 68 -22.27 -11.18 -0.83
CA VAL A 68 -22.34 -11.89 -2.10
C VAL A 68 -21.18 -12.87 -2.13
N LYS A 69 -21.48 -14.17 -2.20
CA LYS A 69 -20.45 -15.20 -2.39
C LYS A 69 -20.05 -15.20 -3.86
N VAL A 70 -18.79 -14.90 -4.13
CA VAL A 70 -18.23 -14.94 -5.48
C VAL A 70 -17.39 -16.20 -5.62
N ASP A 71 -17.64 -16.97 -6.67
CA ASP A 71 -16.75 -18.04 -7.11
C ASP A 71 -15.65 -17.42 -7.99
N LEU A 72 -14.42 -17.49 -7.51
CA LEU A 72 -13.27 -16.89 -8.18
C LEU A 72 -12.91 -17.61 -9.48
N GLU A 73 -13.22 -18.90 -9.62
CA GLU A 73 -12.99 -19.65 -10.86
C GLU A 73 -14.02 -19.25 -11.93
N GLN A 74 -15.28 -19.05 -11.55
CA GLN A 74 -16.29 -18.50 -12.46
C GLN A 74 -15.95 -17.07 -12.90
N LEU A 75 -15.42 -16.25 -12.00
CA LEU A 75 -15.02 -14.88 -12.33
C LEU A 75 -13.85 -14.84 -13.34
N LYS A 76 -12.85 -15.71 -13.18
CA LYS A 76 -11.72 -15.82 -14.13
C LYS A 76 -12.19 -16.18 -15.53
N ASN A 77 -13.18 -17.06 -15.65
CA ASN A 77 -13.70 -17.48 -16.95
C ASN A 77 -14.48 -16.37 -17.67
N LEU A 78 -15.04 -15.39 -16.96
CA LEU A 78 -15.77 -14.25 -17.53
C LEU A 78 -14.84 -13.11 -18.01
N VAL A 79 -13.62 -13.03 -17.47
CA VAL A 79 -12.63 -11.99 -17.86
C VAL A 79 -11.76 -12.46 -19.03
N ASN A 80 -11.68 -13.78 -19.25
CA ASN A 80 -10.90 -14.40 -20.33
C ASN A 80 -11.74 -14.81 -21.56
N ALA A 81 -13.01 -14.38 -21.64
CA ALA A 81 -13.93 -14.59 -22.76
C ALA A 81 -14.12 -13.28 -23.54
#